data_AF-A0A117RR48-F1
#
_entry.id   AF-A0A117RR48-F1
#
_cell.length_a   1.000
_cell.length_b   1.000
_cell.length_c   1.000
_cell.angle_alpha   90.00
_cell.angle_beta   90.00
_cell.angle_gamma   90.00
#
_symmetry.space_group_name_H-M   'P 1'
#
loop_
_entity.id
_entity.type
_entity.pdbx_description
1 polymer ?
#
loop_
_entity_poly.entity_id
_entity_poly.type
_entity_poly.pdbx_seq_one_letter_code
_entity_poly.pdbx_strand_id
1 'polypeptide(L)'
;MQETGYLFEEYVGRLLRLIPDADVVAEITYRVKRNELQSVDWIVVFDDLVLLVEVKSMMPTENARLGLELGVAETDSKLARAYRQVNATSAQIDQHHPAFAGIPSDRPRQALIVTLEPFPVANANLPHLGLPAADIPTAVVGAQEVERLVMLTDTTPSSLLLERAADPQRSTWALNECLNGHESARNPVLDQGWASYPWSTGRLSALNAS
;
A
#
# COMPACT_ATOMS: atom_id res chain seq x y z
N MET A 1 9.39 -14.08 -12.42
CA MET A 1 8.70 -13.84 -11.13
C MET A 1 9.40 -12.80 -10.28
N GLN A 2 10.73 -12.86 -10.06
CA GLN A 2 11.46 -11.79 -9.35
C GLN A 2 11.35 -10.41 -10.02
N GLU A 3 11.51 -10.33 -11.34
CA GLU A 3 11.33 -9.06 -12.07
C GLU A 3 9.92 -8.48 -11.95
N THR A 4 8.89 -9.34 -11.92
CA THR A 4 7.49 -8.90 -11.79
C THR A 4 7.19 -8.31 -10.41
N GLY A 5 7.78 -8.87 -9.35
CA GLY A 5 7.68 -8.31 -7.99
C GLY A 5 8.26 -6.92 -7.91
N TYR A 6 9.50 -6.75 -8.39
CA TYR A 6 10.18 -5.46 -8.43
C TYR A 6 9.43 -4.42 -9.28
N LEU A 7 8.88 -4.82 -10.44
CA LEU A 7 8.08 -3.92 -11.27
C LEU A 7 6.79 -3.46 -10.58
N PHE A 8 6.17 -4.32 -9.77
CA PHE A 8 4.97 -3.96 -9.01
C PHE A 8 5.30 -3.03 -7.84
N GLU A 9 6.39 -3.30 -7.12
CA GLU A 9 6.93 -2.41 -6.09
C GLU A 9 7.20 -1.00 -6.65
N GLU A 10 7.88 -0.92 -7.80
CA GLU A 10 8.15 0.35 -8.49
C GLU A 10 6.87 1.04 -9.00
N TYR A 11 5.88 0.28 -9.48
CA TYR A 11 4.58 0.84 -9.86
C TYR A 11 3.89 1.52 -8.68
N VAL A 12 3.82 0.85 -7.52
CA VAL A 12 3.27 1.43 -6.29
C VAL A 12 4.07 2.67 -5.89
N GLY A 13 5.40 2.61 -5.92
CA GLY A 13 6.26 3.76 -5.65
C GLY A 13 6.01 4.96 -6.58
N ARG A 14 5.68 4.74 -7.86
CA ARG A 14 5.30 5.82 -8.79
C ARG A 14 3.97 6.45 -8.40
N LEU A 15 2.99 5.64 -7.97
CA LEU A 15 1.70 6.16 -7.50
C LEU A 15 1.88 7.01 -6.23
N LEU A 16 2.64 6.53 -5.25
CA LEU A 16 2.87 7.26 -3.98
C LEU A 16 3.54 8.62 -4.22
N ARG A 17 4.45 8.71 -5.20
CA ARG A 17 5.11 9.98 -5.59
C ARG A 17 4.18 10.99 -6.27
N LEU A 18 2.92 10.63 -6.55
CA LEU A 18 1.91 11.56 -7.05
C LEU A 18 1.21 12.34 -5.93
N ILE A 19 1.36 11.91 -4.68
CA ILE A 19 0.74 12.57 -3.53
C ILE A 19 1.34 13.98 -3.39
N PRO A 20 0.53 15.04 -3.50
CA PRO A 20 1.02 16.38 -3.21
C PRO A 20 1.33 16.50 -1.72
N ASP A 21 2.41 17.22 -1.39
CA ASP A 21 2.77 17.57 -0.01
C ASP A 21 3.15 16.38 0.90
N ALA A 22 3.76 15.35 0.31
CA ALA A 22 4.37 14.25 1.07
C ALA A 22 5.77 13.90 0.54
N ASP A 23 6.68 13.58 1.46
CA ASP A 23 7.98 13.02 1.11
C ASP A 23 7.88 11.49 0.98
N VAL A 24 8.32 10.95 -0.15
CA VAL A 24 8.25 9.50 -0.43
C VAL A 24 9.67 8.93 -0.44
N VAL A 25 9.97 8.12 0.57
CA VAL A 25 11.28 7.47 0.78
C VAL A 25 11.20 6.01 0.36
N ALA A 26 12.14 5.59 -0.48
CA ALA A 26 12.28 4.19 -0.89
C ALA A 26 12.83 3.31 0.25
N GLU A 27 12.78 1.99 0.07
CA GLU A 27 13.30 1.00 1.01
C GLU A 27 14.70 1.39 1.56
N ILE A 28 14.81 1.36 2.89
CA ILE A 28 16.02 1.65 3.63
C ILE A 28 16.70 0.34 3.99
N THR A 29 17.94 0.16 3.52
CA THR A 29 18.83 -0.91 4.00
C THR A 29 19.57 -0.45 5.25
N TYR A 30 19.54 -1.25 6.32
CA TYR A 30 20.17 -0.93 7.59
C TYR A 30 20.79 -2.17 8.24
N ARG A 31 21.61 -1.96 9.28
CA ARG A 31 22.31 -3.04 9.98
C ARG A 31 21.94 -3.10 11.44
N VAL A 32 21.50 -4.27 11.89
CA VAL A 32 21.32 -4.58 13.31
C VAL A 32 22.33 -5.66 13.70
N LYS A 33 23.27 -5.28 14.57
CA LYS A 33 24.44 -6.12 14.92
C LYS A 33 25.25 -6.50 13.67
N ARG A 34 25.15 -7.76 13.22
CA ARG A 34 25.86 -8.30 12.05
C ARG A 34 24.95 -8.59 10.86
N ASN A 35 23.65 -8.37 11.02
CA ASN A 35 22.67 -8.67 9.98
C ASN A 35 22.33 -7.39 9.22
N GLU A 36 22.36 -7.48 7.90
CA GLU A 36 21.79 -6.47 7.00
C GLU A 36 20.30 -6.79 6.83
N LEU A 37 19.48 -5.77 7.03
CA LEU A 37 18.03 -5.84 7.02
C LEU A 37 17.49 -4.72 6.13
N GLN A 38 16.24 -4.90 5.70
CA GLN A 38 15.50 -3.94 4.90
C GLN A 38 14.27 -3.45 5.67
N SER A 39 13.87 -2.21 5.41
CA SER A 39 12.60 -1.66 5.90
C SER A 39 11.42 -2.22 5.10
N VAL A 40 10.25 -1.59 5.23
CA VAL A 40 9.20 -1.70 4.21
C VAL A 40 9.65 -1.08 2.88
N ASP A 41 8.98 -1.43 1.79
CA ASP A 41 9.33 -1.02 0.43
C ASP A 41 9.25 0.51 0.22
N TRP A 42 8.26 1.17 0.84
CA TRP A 42 8.08 2.62 0.77
C TRP A 42 7.65 3.22 2.11
N ILE A 43 8.12 4.42 2.40
CA ILE A 43 7.68 5.24 3.53
C ILE A 43 7.19 6.58 2.98
N VAL A 44 5.94 6.94 3.30
CA VAL A 44 5.37 8.24 2.93
C VAL A 44 5.25 9.09 4.19
N VAL A 45 5.87 10.25 4.16
CA VAL A 45 5.93 11.20 5.27
C VAL A 45 5.05 12.40 4.94
N PHE A 46 3.91 12.49 5.62
CA PHE A 46 3.03 13.66 5.66
C PHE A 46 3.33 14.47 6.91
N ASP A 47 2.87 15.73 6.98
CA ASP A 47 3.01 16.60 8.15
C ASP A 47 2.39 16.01 9.44
N ASP A 48 1.34 15.20 9.31
CA ASP A 48 0.53 14.66 10.41
C ASP A 48 0.55 13.12 10.51
N LEU A 49 1.20 12.43 9.57
CA LEU A 49 1.19 10.97 9.47
C LEU A 49 2.49 10.44 8.86
N VAL A 50 3.01 9.33 9.38
CA VAL A 50 3.99 8.50 8.67
C VAL A 50 3.31 7.21 8.23
N LEU A 51 3.25 6.96 6.92
CA LEU A 51 2.63 5.78 6.32
C LEU A 51 3.72 4.80 5.86
N LEU A 52 3.71 3.59 6.42
CA LEU A 52 4.58 2.49 6.01
C LEU A 52 3.87 1.66 4.93
N VAL A 53 4.50 1.44 3.78
CA VAL A 53 3.88 0.71 2.66
C VAL A 53 4.75 -0.48 2.29
N GLU A 54 4.20 -1.68 2.52
CA GLU A 54 4.81 -2.95 2.12
C GLU A 54 4.04 -3.52 0.92
N VAL A 55 4.73 -3.87 -0.15
CA VAL A 55 4.16 -4.35 -1.40
C VAL A 55 4.38 -5.85 -1.53
N LYS A 56 3.33 -6.57 -1.91
CA LYS A 56 3.37 -8.00 -2.19
C LYS A 56 2.74 -8.26 -3.56
N SER A 57 3.55 -8.66 -4.53
CA SER A 57 3.07 -9.14 -5.83
C SER A 57 2.38 -10.49 -5.70
N MET A 58 1.19 -10.49 -5.12
CA MET A 58 0.33 -11.65 -4.94
C MET A 58 -1.11 -11.31 -5.30
N MET A 59 -1.79 -12.29 -5.90
CA MET A 59 -3.23 -12.30 -6.13
C MET A 59 -3.84 -13.41 -5.27
N PRO A 60 -5.08 -13.25 -4.78
CA PRO A 60 -5.79 -14.32 -4.10
C PRO A 60 -5.94 -15.53 -5.03
N THR A 61 -5.57 -16.73 -4.55
CA THR A 61 -5.90 -17.99 -5.22
C THR A 61 -7.41 -18.21 -5.20
N GLU A 62 -7.94 -19.05 -6.09
CA GLU A 62 -9.37 -19.41 -6.08
C GLU A 62 -9.81 -19.91 -4.69
N ASN A 63 -8.98 -20.76 -4.06
CA ASN A 63 -9.22 -21.24 -2.71
C ASN A 63 -9.26 -20.10 -1.68
N ALA A 64 -8.37 -19.11 -1.79
CA ALA A 64 -8.39 -17.93 -0.91
C ALA A 64 -9.66 -17.08 -1.14
N ARG A 65 -10.12 -16.93 -2.38
CA ARG A 65 -11.37 -16.21 -2.71
C ARG A 65 -12.61 -16.91 -2.16
N LEU A 66 -12.60 -18.24 -2.18
CA LEU A 66 -13.67 -19.07 -1.65
C LEU A 66 -13.59 -19.26 -0.12
N GLY A 67 -12.56 -18.70 0.54
CA GLY A 67 -12.35 -18.85 1.99
C GLY A 67 -11.99 -20.27 2.42
N LEU A 68 -11.43 -21.09 1.53
CA LEU A 68 -11.04 -22.47 1.81
C LEU A 68 -9.69 -22.54 2.55
N GLU A 69 -9.62 -23.37 3.59
CA GLU A 69 -8.51 -23.42 4.57
C GLU A 69 -7.09 -23.43 3.97
N LEU A 70 -6.86 -24.22 2.91
CA LEU A 70 -5.54 -24.32 2.27
C LEU A 70 -5.12 -23.06 1.51
N GLY A 71 -6.07 -22.36 0.87
CA GLY A 71 -5.79 -21.10 0.16
C GLY A 71 -5.56 -19.94 1.11
N VAL A 72 -6.20 -19.99 2.28
CA VAL A 72 -6.03 -19.06 3.39
C VAL A 72 -4.62 -19.19 3.98
N ALA A 73 -4.15 -20.40 4.27
CA ALA A 73 -2.84 -20.61 4.90
C ALA A 73 -1.62 -20.09 4.11
N GLU A 74 -1.58 -20.25 2.78
CA GLU A 74 -0.48 -19.72 1.96
C GLU A 74 -0.49 -18.18 1.94
N THR A 75 -1.67 -17.60 1.80
CA THR A 75 -1.91 -16.15 1.84
C THR A 75 -1.47 -15.59 3.20
N ASP A 76 -1.85 -16.25 4.29
CA ASP A 76 -1.51 -15.87 5.66
C ASP A 76 0.00 -15.87 5.89
N SER A 77 0.74 -16.83 5.32
CA SER A 77 2.20 -16.87 5.48
C SER A 77 2.92 -15.64 4.89
N LYS A 78 2.45 -15.16 3.73
CA LYS A 78 2.99 -13.99 3.03
C LYS A 78 2.58 -12.70 3.74
N LEU A 79 1.31 -12.59 4.13
CA LEU A 79 0.82 -11.46 4.91
C LEU A 79 1.52 -11.39 6.28
N ALA A 80 1.69 -12.52 6.96
CA ALA A 80 2.41 -12.58 8.24
C ALA A 80 3.85 -12.07 8.12
N ARG A 81 4.52 -12.30 6.99
CA ARG A 81 5.83 -11.72 6.73
C ARG A 81 5.74 -10.19 6.56
N ALA A 82 4.76 -9.70 5.83
CA ALA A 82 4.52 -8.26 5.65
C ALA A 82 4.26 -7.55 7.00
N TYR A 83 3.40 -8.11 7.86
CA TYR A 83 3.18 -7.58 9.21
C TYR A 83 4.48 -7.51 10.03
N ARG A 84 5.33 -8.54 9.95
CA ARG A 84 6.63 -8.50 10.64
C ARG A 84 7.56 -7.42 10.09
N GLN A 85 7.56 -7.16 8.79
CA GLN A 85 8.35 -6.09 8.18
C GLN A 85 7.85 -4.71 8.62
N VAL A 86 6.53 -4.51 8.66
CA VAL A 86 5.89 -3.30 9.20
C VAL A 86 6.28 -3.07 10.66
N ASN A 87 6.07 -4.05 11.53
CA ASN A 87 6.39 -3.94 12.96
C ASN A 87 7.88 -3.67 13.18
N ALA A 88 8.77 -4.40 12.47
CA ALA A 88 10.21 -4.20 12.57
C ALA A 88 10.62 -2.78 12.14
N THR A 89 10.06 -2.27 11.05
CA THR A 89 10.34 -0.91 10.56
C THR A 89 9.86 0.14 11.55
N SER A 90 8.62 0.03 12.05
CA SER A 90 8.10 0.93 13.08
C SER A 90 8.99 0.95 14.32
N ALA A 91 9.45 -0.22 14.77
CA ALA A 91 10.33 -0.33 15.92
C ALA A 91 11.69 0.34 15.69
N GLN A 92 12.25 0.32 14.47
CA GLN A 92 13.49 1.04 14.17
C GLN A 92 13.32 2.57 14.21
N ILE A 93 12.15 3.07 13.79
CA ILE A 93 11.82 4.50 13.90
C ILE A 93 11.69 4.89 15.38
N ASP A 94 10.99 4.09 16.20
CA ASP A 94 10.89 4.33 17.65
C ASP A 94 12.23 4.30 18.37
N GLN A 95 13.13 3.41 17.96
CA GLN A 95 14.48 3.31 18.50
C GLN A 95 15.42 4.40 17.98
N HIS A 96 14.93 5.30 17.12
CA HIS A 96 15.72 6.36 16.49
C HIS A 96 16.98 5.81 15.83
N HIS A 97 16.86 4.66 15.16
CA HIS A 97 17.98 4.03 14.47
C HIS A 97 18.55 5.02 13.43
N PRO A 98 19.88 5.23 13.33
CA PRO A 98 20.45 6.30 12.50
C PRO A 98 20.04 6.28 11.02
N ALA A 99 19.81 5.09 10.45
CA ALA A 99 19.32 4.94 9.07
C ALA A 99 17.92 5.55 8.84
N PHE A 100 17.13 5.73 9.90
CA PHE A 100 15.78 6.30 9.88
C PHE A 100 15.74 7.74 10.41
N ALA A 101 16.88 8.42 10.55
CA ALA A 101 16.95 9.77 11.13
C ALA A 101 16.13 10.83 10.35
N GLY A 102 15.85 10.59 9.07
CA GLY A 102 14.98 11.45 8.25
C GLY A 102 13.49 11.15 8.37
N ILE A 103 13.08 10.11 9.11
CA ILE A 103 11.69 9.71 9.28
C ILE A 103 11.20 10.23 10.64
N PRO A 104 10.16 11.08 10.70
CA PRO A 104 9.64 11.60 11.96
C PRO A 104 9.11 10.50 12.90
N SER A 105 9.43 10.62 14.19
CA SER A 105 8.93 9.73 15.26
C SER A 105 7.85 10.39 16.13
N ASP A 106 7.47 11.63 15.84
CA ASP A 106 6.62 12.49 16.66
C ASP A 106 5.14 12.51 16.25
N ARG A 107 4.77 11.79 15.19
CA ARG A 107 3.41 11.72 14.66
C ARG A 107 2.93 10.27 14.56
N PRO A 108 1.60 10.03 14.47
CA PRO A 108 1.06 8.68 14.30
C PRO A 108 1.69 7.95 13.12
N ARG A 109 1.83 6.63 13.27
CA ARG A 109 2.21 5.72 12.19
C ARG A 109 1.04 4.83 11.82
N GLN A 110 0.86 4.61 10.53
CA GLN A 110 -0.05 3.61 9.97
C GLN A 110 0.66 2.79 8.89
N ALA A 111 0.10 1.66 8.50
CA ALA A 111 0.65 0.85 7.43
C ALA A 111 -0.38 0.36 6.41
N LEU A 112 0.07 0.25 5.16
CA LEU A 112 -0.64 -0.43 4.08
C LEU A 112 0.20 -1.61 3.60
N ILE A 113 -0.40 -2.80 3.58
CA ILE A 113 0.14 -3.97 2.90
C ILE A 113 -0.56 -4.04 1.54
N VAL A 114 0.14 -3.64 0.48
CA VAL A 114 -0.38 -3.50 -0.88
C VAL A 114 -0.22 -4.81 -1.64
N THR A 115 -1.29 -5.24 -2.28
CA THR A 115 -1.36 -6.47 -3.07
C THR A 115 -1.92 -6.17 -4.46
N LEU A 116 -1.79 -7.11 -5.41
CA LEU A 116 -2.29 -6.87 -6.78
C LEU A 116 -3.82 -6.77 -6.81
N GLU A 117 -4.51 -7.53 -5.97
CA GLU A 117 -5.97 -7.52 -5.83
C GLU A 117 -6.38 -7.46 -4.37
N PRO A 118 -7.52 -6.85 -4.02
CA PRO A 118 -7.99 -6.77 -2.65
C PRO A 118 -8.10 -8.16 -1.98
N PHE A 119 -7.79 -8.20 -0.68
CA PHE A 119 -8.05 -9.34 0.20
C PHE A 119 -9.10 -8.95 1.25
N PRO A 120 -10.40 -8.96 0.94
CA PRO A 120 -11.44 -8.46 1.85
C PRO A 120 -11.44 -9.13 3.23
N VAL A 121 -11.10 -10.43 3.26
CA VAL A 121 -11.04 -11.23 4.49
C VAL A 121 -9.86 -10.82 5.38
N ALA A 122 -8.78 -10.27 4.82
CA ALA A 122 -7.58 -9.93 5.58
C ALA A 122 -7.75 -8.71 6.51
N ASN A 123 -8.66 -7.79 6.18
CA ASN A 123 -9.01 -6.66 7.06
C ASN A 123 -10.09 -7.02 8.08
N ALA A 124 -10.79 -8.13 7.90
CA ALA A 124 -11.83 -8.56 8.81
C ALA A 124 -11.18 -9.05 10.12
N ASN A 125 -11.76 -8.64 11.27
CA ASN A 125 -11.38 -9.14 12.59
C ASN A 125 -11.82 -10.59 12.80
N LEU A 126 -11.26 -11.51 12.00
CA LEU A 126 -11.56 -12.94 12.08
C LEU A 126 -10.48 -13.66 12.88
N PRO A 127 -10.83 -14.41 13.94
CA PRO A 127 -9.87 -15.06 14.83
C PRO A 127 -9.05 -16.20 14.20
N HIS A 128 -9.26 -16.53 12.92
CA HIS A 128 -8.74 -17.74 12.27
C HIS A 128 -7.54 -17.53 11.33
N LEU A 129 -7.08 -16.30 11.10
CA LEU A 129 -6.06 -16.02 10.07
C LEU A 129 -4.59 -16.20 10.52
N GLY A 130 -4.33 -16.53 11.79
CA GLY A 130 -2.96 -16.77 12.27
C GLY A 130 -1.96 -15.63 12.03
N LEU A 131 -2.45 -14.43 11.71
CA LEU A 131 -1.63 -13.26 11.40
C LEU A 131 -1.01 -12.70 12.68
N PRO A 132 0.24 -12.20 12.62
CA PRO A 132 0.83 -11.46 13.74
C PRO A 132 -0.04 -10.25 14.10
N ALA A 133 -0.08 -9.90 15.39
CA ALA A 133 -0.66 -8.63 15.81
C ALA A 133 0.15 -7.47 15.20
N ALA A 134 -0.54 -6.51 14.62
CA ALA A 134 0.08 -5.27 14.14
C ALA A 134 0.33 -4.34 15.33
N ASP A 135 1.54 -3.77 15.40
CA ASP A 135 1.89 -2.81 16.46
C ASP A 135 1.33 -1.41 16.18
N ILE A 136 0.94 -1.15 14.92
CA ILE A 136 0.35 0.09 14.44
C ILE A 136 -0.90 -0.22 13.58
N PRO A 137 -1.85 0.72 13.42
CA PRO A 137 -2.99 0.53 12.52
C PRO A 137 -2.52 0.13 11.12
N THR A 138 -2.92 -1.07 10.68
CA THR A 138 -2.43 -1.68 9.43
C THR A 138 -3.62 -2.21 8.63
N ALA A 139 -3.68 -1.89 7.34
CA ALA A 139 -4.68 -2.41 6.42
C ALA A 139 -4.02 -3.14 5.24
N VAL A 140 -4.64 -4.22 4.79
CA VAL A 140 -4.30 -4.91 3.55
C VAL A 140 -5.15 -4.34 2.42
N VAL A 141 -4.53 -3.85 1.35
CA VAL A 141 -5.21 -3.16 0.26
C VAL A 141 -4.79 -3.68 -1.11
N GLY A 142 -5.66 -3.59 -2.10
CA GLY A 142 -5.31 -3.78 -3.50
C GLY A 142 -4.63 -2.53 -4.09
N ALA A 143 -3.84 -2.71 -5.14
CA ALA A 143 -3.16 -1.61 -5.84
C ALA A 143 -4.14 -0.54 -6.37
N GLN A 144 -5.34 -0.96 -6.79
CA GLN A 144 -6.41 -0.06 -7.20
C GLN A 144 -6.86 0.89 -6.07
N GLU A 145 -6.87 0.42 -4.82
CA GLU A 145 -7.24 1.25 -3.68
C GLU A 145 -6.16 2.30 -3.40
N VAL A 146 -4.88 1.95 -3.57
CA VAL A 146 -3.77 2.92 -3.50
C VAL A 146 -3.88 3.94 -4.62
N GLU A 147 -4.15 3.51 -5.85
CA GLU A 147 -4.36 4.40 -6.99
C GLU A 147 -5.48 5.41 -6.74
N ARG A 148 -6.62 4.96 -6.22
CA ARG A 148 -7.73 5.86 -5.86
C ARG A 148 -7.34 6.81 -4.71
N LEU A 149 -6.68 6.28 -3.67
CA LEU A 149 -6.24 7.06 -2.50
C LEU A 149 -5.32 8.21 -2.90
N VAL A 150 -4.31 7.96 -3.75
CA VAL A 150 -3.35 9.01 -4.12
C VAL A 150 -3.94 10.06 -5.07
N MET A 151 -5.07 9.75 -5.72
CA MET A 151 -5.74 10.63 -6.68
C MET A 151 -6.87 11.47 -6.06
N LEU A 152 -7.09 11.38 -4.75
CA LEU A 152 -8.10 12.19 -4.07
C LEU A 152 -7.85 13.68 -4.26
N THR A 153 -8.93 14.45 -4.44
CA THR A 153 -8.87 15.89 -4.72
C THR A 153 -9.65 16.75 -3.74
N ASP A 154 -10.64 16.16 -3.07
CA ASP A 154 -11.50 16.80 -2.08
C ASP A 154 -11.04 16.56 -0.63
N THR A 155 -10.09 15.65 -0.42
CA THR A 155 -9.43 15.38 0.87
C THR A 155 -7.99 14.92 0.66
N THR A 156 -7.17 14.93 1.71
CA THR A 156 -5.80 14.38 1.65
C THR A 156 -5.78 12.89 2.00
N PRO A 157 -4.84 12.11 1.46
CA PRO A 157 -4.65 10.72 1.89
C PRO A 157 -4.44 10.58 3.39
N SER A 158 -3.69 11.49 4.03
CA SER A 158 -3.43 11.42 5.48
C SER A 158 -4.69 11.63 6.31
N SER A 159 -5.53 12.61 5.95
CA SER A 159 -6.78 12.89 6.66
C SER A 159 -7.74 11.69 6.59
N LEU A 160 -7.94 11.12 5.39
CA LEU A 160 -8.81 9.95 5.22
C LEU A 160 -8.31 8.74 6.04
N LEU A 161 -7.00 8.48 6.02
CA LEU A 161 -6.42 7.36 6.78
C LEU A 161 -6.49 7.58 8.29
N LEU A 162 -6.25 8.80 8.77
CA LEU A 162 -6.39 9.15 10.19
C LEU A 162 -7.83 9.01 10.67
N GLU A 163 -8.81 9.53 9.92
CA GLU A 163 -10.24 9.37 10.22
C GLU A 163 -10.68 7.91 10.24
N ARG A 164 -10.25 7.13 9.25
CA ARG A 164 -10.53 5.68 9.18
C ARG A 164 -9.96 4.96 10.40
N ALA A 165 -8.74 5.26 10.80
CA ALA A 165 -8.09 4.60 11.94
C ALA A 165 -8.73 4.99 13.28
N ALA A 166 -9.31 6.19 13.38
CA ALA A 166 -10.00 6.66 14.57
C ALA A 166 -11.38 6.01 14.77
N ASP A 167 -11.96 5.40 13.73
CA ASP A 167 -13.25 4.69 13.80
C ASP A 167 -13.02 3.17 13.98
N PRO A 168 -13.38 2.58 15.15
CA PRO A 168 -13.16 1.16 15.43
C PRO A 168 -13.87 0.19 14.47
N GLN A 169 -14.93 0.64 13.80
CA GLN A 169 -15.65 -0.15 12.83
C GLN A 169 -15.02 -0.01 11.44
N ARG A 170 -14.85 1.23 10.95
CA ARG A 170 -14.30 1.49 9.61
C ARG A 170 -12.84 1.05 9.46
N SER A 171 -12.07 1.06 10.54
CA SER A 171 -10.69 0.55 10.56
C SER A 171 -10.59 -0.95 10.19
N THR A 172 -11.69 -1.70 10.26
CA THR A 172 -11.77 -3.12 9.85
C THR A 172 -12.27 -3.34 8.43
N TRP A 173 -12.72 -2.27 7.75
CA TRP A 173 -13.27 -2.38 6.40
C TRP A 173 -12.17 -2.29 5.35
N ALA A 174 -12.46 -2.78 4.14
CA ALA A 174 -11.62 -2.47 2.97
C ALA A 174 -11.51 -0.95 2.80
N LEU A 175 -10.32 -0.48 2.40
CA LEU A 175 -10.08 0.96 2.23
C LEU A 175 -11.05 1.56 1.21
N ASN A 176 -11.41 0.78 0.20
CA ASN A 176 -12.38 1.13 -0.83
C ASN A 176 -13.71 1.68 -0.29
N GLU A 177 -14.18 1.20 0.87
CA GLU A 177 -15.41 1.70 1.49
C GLU A 177 -15.27 3.14 1.98
N CYS A 178 -14.09 3.51 2.46
CA CYS A 178 -13.78 4.88 2.87
C CYS A 178 -13.50 5.80 1.67
N LEU A 179 -13.16 5.24 0.50
CA LEU A 179 -12.91 6.01 -0.73
C LEU A 179 -14.20 6.35 -1.49
N ASN A 180 -15.33 5.74 -1.14
CA ASN A 180 -16.61 5.96 -1.80
C ASN A 180 -17.16 7.35 -1.47
N GLY A 181 -17.56 8.10 -2.50
CA GLY A 181 -18.11 9.45 -2.35
C GLY A 181 -17.09 10.59 -2.46
N HIS A 182 -15.79 10.26 -2.53
CA HIS A 182 -14.74 11.24 -2.76
C HIS A 182 -14.47 11.50 -4.26
N GLU A 183 -13.98 12.69 -4.57
CA GLU A 183 -13.60 13.11 -5.92
C GLU A 183 -12.16 12.71 -6.22
N SER A 184 -11.88 12.27 -7.45
CA SER A 184 -10.54 11.86 -7.85
C SER A 184 -10.11 12.45 -9.19
N ALA A 185 -8.85 12.85 -9.26
CA ALA A 185 -8.21 13.23 -10.51
C ALA A 185 -7.92 12.01 -11.40
N ARG A 186 -7.55 12.29 -12.65
CA ARG A 186 -7.10 11.26 -13.58
C ARG A 186 -5.66 10.84 -13.24
N ASN A 187 -5.39 9.54 -13.26
CA ASN A 187 -4.06 9.01 -12.93
C ASN A 187 -3.03 9.23 -14.08
N PRO A 188 -2.04 10.12 -13.90
CA PRO A 188 -1.04 10.39 -14.93
C PRO A 188 -0.12 9.20 -15.21
N VAL A 189 0.09 8.28 -14.25
CA VAL A 189 0.91 7.07 -14.45
C VAL A 189 0.21 6.12 -15.43
N LEU A 190 -1.11 5.95 -15.31
CA LEU A 190 -1.87 5.17 -16.27
C LEU A 190 -1.94 5.86 -17.63
N ASP A 191 -2.08 7.18 -17.67
CA ASP A 191 -2.09 7.93 -18.93
C ASP A 191 -0.77 7.84 -19.67
N GLN A 192 0.37 7.95 -18.97
CA GLN A 192 1.69 7.73 -19.53
C GLN A 192 1.88 6.28 -20.00
N GLY A 193 1.39 5.32 -19.20
CA GLY A 193 1.37 3.91 -19.58
C GLY A 193 0.60 3.69 -20.88
N TRP A 194 -0.60 4.25 -21.01
CA TRP A 194 -1.41 4.19 -22.23
C TRP A 194 -0.69 4.84 -23.41
N ALA A 195 -0.16 6.05 -23.23
CA ALA A 195 0.54 6.80 -24.28
C ALA A 195 1.79 6.07 -24.80
N SER A 196 2.43 5.25 -23.96
CA SER A 196 3.63 4.50 -24.36
C SER A 196 3.35 3.37 -25.37
N TYR A 197 2.10 2.94 -25.53
CA TYR A 197 1.76 1.89 -26.49
C TYR A 197 1.75 2.42 -27.94
N PRO A 198 2.30 1.65 -28.91
CA PRO A 198 2.36 2.06 -30.32
C PRO A 198 1.00 2.38 -30.97
N TRP A 199 -0.10 1.86 -30.42
CA TRP A 199 -1.46 2.01 -30.95
C TRP A 199 -2.29 3.06 -30.23
N SER A 200 -1.74 3.77 -29.24
CA SER A 200 -2.46 4.78 -28.45
C SER A 200 -2.97 5.96 -29.30
N THR A 201 -2.35 6.20 -30.47
CA THR A 201 -2.71 7.23 -31.46
C THR A 201 -3.75 6.79 -32.51
N GLY A 202 -4.16 5.52 -32.52
CA GLY A 202 -4.93 4.93 -33.64
C GLY A 202 -6.45 5.19 -33.67
N ARG A 203 -7.04 5.92 -32.71
CA ARG A 203 -8.51 6.05 -32.59
C ARG A 203 -9.13 7.41 -32.97
N LEU A 204 -8.34 8.42 -33.37
CA LEU A 204 -8.90 9.75 -33.67
C LEU A 204 -8.99 10.09 -35.17
N SER A 205 -8.44 9.27 -36.07
CA SER A 205 -8.47 9.52 -37.52
C SER A 205 -9.68 8.92 -38.25
N ALA A 206 -10.51 8.10 -37.59
CA ALA A 206 -11.61 7.38 -38.24
C ALA A 206 -13.00 8.05 -38.10
N LEU A 207 -13.13 9.17 -37.37
CA LEU A 207 -14.42 9.86 -37.16
C LEU A 207 -14.61 11.14 -38.00
N ASN A 208 -13.62 11.55 -38.79
CA ASN A 208 -13.69 12.73 -39.67
C ASN A 208 -13.63 12.40 -41.17
N ALA A 209 -13.87 11.15 -41.55
CA ALA A 209 -13.93 10.74 -42.94
C ALA A 209 -15.10 9.79 -43.18
N SER A 210 -16.30 10.35 -43.31
CA SER A 210 -17.37 9.97 -44.28
C SER A 210 -18.64 10.77 -44.01
#